data_AF-A0A533ZJ35-F1
#
_entry.id   AF-A0A533ZJ35-F1
#
_cell.length_a   1.000
_cell.length_b   1.000
_cell.length_c   1.000
_cell.angle_alpha   90.00
_cell.angle_beta   90.00
_cell.angle_gamma   90.00
#
_symmetry.space_group_name_H-M   'P 1'
#
loop_
_entity.id
_entity.type
_entity.pdbx_description
1 polymer ?
#
loop_
_entity_poly.entity_id
_entity_poly.type
_entity_poly.pdbx_seq_one_letter_code
_entity_poly.pdbx_strand_id
1 'polypeptide(L)'
;MSTYLAYPTTAESLPNRRQSSRRNDDRRLLQRERELEAARRICDALSQHVDIDKLVERSLRTALEVVGAEAGSVLLADPDSKQLVFRHVIGVKADQLRGRVMSSDLGIAGVVFKSGKPLVISDVQRDGRHFPYIDELTGYRTRDMIVAPLKRWEGEPIGCWKS
;
A
#
# COMPACT_ATOMS: atom_id res chain seq x y z
N MET A 1 -88.16 -38.59 -6.01
CA MET A 1 -87.16 -38.56 -4.92
C MET A 1 -85.80 -38.84 -5.53
N SER A 2 -85.01 -37.80 -5.77
CA SER A 2 -83.69 -37.86 -6.43
C SER A 2 -82.59 -37.71 -5.38
N THR A 3 -81.66 -38.66 -5.35
CA THR A 3 -80.58 -38.74 -4.36
C THR A 3 -79.29 -38.22 -5.00
N TYR A 4 -78.76 -37.09 -4.53
CA TYR A 4 -77.50 -36.50 -5.00
C TYR A 4 -76.36 -36.96 -4.08
N LEU A 5 -75.36 -37.64 -4.65
CA LEU A 5 -74.09 -37.99 -4.01
C LEU A 5 -73.08 -36.85 -4.22
N ALA A 6 -72.52 -36.32 -3.12
CA ALA A 6 -71.43 -35.35 -3.16
C ALA A 6 -70.09 -36.05 -2.81
N TYR A 7 -69.09 -35.89 -3.67
CA TYR A 7 -67.69 -36.28 -3.41
C TYR A 7 -66.98 -35.21 -2.56
N PRO A 8 -66.09 -35.57 -1.61
CA PRO A 8 -65.04 -34.66 -1.16
C PRO A 8 -63.83 -34.78 -2.09
N THR A 9 -62.94 -33.78 -2.12
CA THR A 9 -61.46 -33.94 -2.09
C THR A 9 -60.73 -32.60 -2.38
N THR A 10 -60.12 -32.09 -1.31
CA THR A 10 -58.87 -31.33 -1.14
C THR A 10 -58.47 -30.23 -2.14
N ALA A 11 -58.50 -28.98 -1.64
CA ALA A 11 -57.59 -27.94 -2.09
C ALA A 11 -56.25 -28.08 -1.35
N GLU A 12 -55.22 -28.60 -2.04
CA GLU A 12 -53.83 -28.49 -1.59
C GLU A 12 -53.38 -27.02 -1.63
N SER A 13 -53.01 -26.48 -0.47
CA SER A 13 -52.44 -25.15 -0.33
C SER A 13 -50.99 -25.12 -0.83
N LEU A 14 -50.75 -24.54 -2.01
CA LEU A 14 -49.41 -24.28 -2.53
C LEU A 14 -48.67 -23.24 -1.66
N PRO A 15 -47.39 -23.47 -1.28
CA PRO A 15 -46.64 -22.50 -0.49
C PRO A 15 -46.34 -21.22 -1.28
N ASN A 16 -46.57 -20.08 -0.61
CA ASN A 16 -46.48 -18.72 -1.13
C ASN A 16 -45.05 -18.33 -1.58
N ARG A 17 -44.75 -18.51 -2.88
CA ARG A 17 -43.44 -18.20 -3.51
C ARG A 17 -42.90 -16.80 -3.17
N ARG A 18 -43.75 -15.79 -2.98
CA ARG A 18 -43.34 -14.40 -2.67
C ARG A 18 -42.70 -14.24 -1.27
N GLN A 19 -43.12 -15.02 -0.28
CA GLN A 19 -42.54 -15.00 1.06
C GLN A 19 -41.20 -15.76 1.13
N SER A 20 -41.04 -16.80 0.31
CA SER A 20 -39.79 -17.58 0.26
C SER A 20 -38.61 -16.80 -0.35
N SER A 21 -38.86 -15.97 -1.38
CA SER A 21 -37.80 -15.17 -2.03
C SER A 21 -37.23 -14.11 -1.08
N ARG A 22 -38.10 -13.32 -0.43
CA ARG A 22 -37.67 -12.26 0.50
C ARG A 22 -36.85 -12.79 1.67
N ARG A 23 -37.27 -13.93 2.25
CA ARG A 23 -36.52 -14.59 3.33
C ARG A 23 -35.14 -15.11 2.90
N ASN A 24 -35.01 -15.52 1.64
CA ASN A 24 -33.72 -15.97 1.10
C ASN A 24 -32.79 -14.77 0.82
N ASP A 25 -33.33 -13.65 0.36
CA ASP A 25 -32.58 -12.41 0.12
C ASP A 25 -32.08 -11.80 1.45
N ASP A 26 -32.94 -11.73 2.47
CA ASP A 26 -32.55 -11.27 3.81
C ASP A 26 -31.46 -12.16 4.42
N ARG A 27 -31.55 -13.49 4.24
CA ARG A 27 -30.50 -14.42 4.71
C ARG A 27 -29.18 -14.22 3.98
N ARG A 28 -29.21 -13.94 2.67
CA ARG A 28 -28.00 -13.66 1.89
C ARG A 28 -27.35 -12.34 2.31
N LEU A 29 -28.15 -11.30 2.56
CA LEU A 29 -27.66 -10.02 3.06
C LEU A 29 -27.00 -10.16 4.42
N LEU A 30 -27.66 -10.83 5.38
CA LEU A 30 -27.10 -11.09 6.71
C LEU A 30 -25.83 -11.94 6.65
N GLN A 31 -25.78 -12.94 5.77
CA GLN A 31 -24.58 -13.74 5.54
C GLN A 31 -23.44 -12.88 4.99
N ARG A 32 -23.73 -11.98 4.03
CA ARG A 32 -22.73 -11.10 3.44
C ARG A 32 -22.21 -10.06 4.41
N GLU A 33 -23.08 -9.52 5.26
CA GLU A 33 -22.71 -8.61 6.33
C GLU A 33 -21.76 -9.28 7.33
N ARG A 34 -22.07 -10.51 7.75
CA ARG A 34 -21.20 -11.32 8.61
C ARG A 34 -19.85 -11.63 7.97
N GLU A 35 -19.84 -11.95 6.67
CA GLU A 35 -18.60 -12.21 5.92
C GLU A 35 -17.72 -10.96 5.87
N LEU A 36 -18.30 -9.79 5.59
CA LEU A 36 -17.59 -8.51 5.56
C LEU A 36 -17.07 -8.13 6.95
N GLU A 37 -17.88 -8.32 7.99
CA GLU A 37 -17.48 -8.05 9.36
C GLU A 37 -16.36 -8.98 9.83
N ALA A 38 -16.43 -10.27 9.50
CA ALA A 38 -15.38 -11.24 9.79
C ALA A 38 -14.07 -10.88 9.06
N ALA A 39 -14.15 -10.56 7.76
CA ALA A 39 -12.99 -10.10 6.99
C ALA A 39 -12.37 -8.83 7.59
N ARG A 40 -13.21 -7.84 7.96
CA ARG A 40 -12.77 -6.61 8.62
C ARG A 40 -12.06 -6.91 9.94
N ARG A 41 -12.61 -7.79 10.79
CA ARG A 41 -12.00 -8.18 12.07
C ARG A 41 -10.67 -8.89 11.88
N ILE A 42 -10.53 -9.75 10.87
CA ILE A 42 -9.26 -10.41 10.53
C ILE A 42 -8.22 -9.37 10.07
N CYS A 43 -8.60 -8.46 9.16
CA CYS A 43 -7.73 -7.38 8.71
C CYS A 43 -7.29 -6.47 9.87
N ASP A 44 -8.21 -6.10 10.77
CA ASP A 44 -7.92 -5.28 11.94
C ASP A 44 -6.94 -6.01 12.88
N ALA A 45 -7.16 -7.31 13.16
CA ALA A 45 -6.29 -8.10 14.02
C ALA A 45 -4.88 -8.29 13.44
N LEU A 46 -4.76 -8.51 12.12
CA LEU A 46 -3.47 -8.58 11.42
C LEU A 46 -2.76 -7.21 11.44
N SER A 47 -3.50 -6.12 11.26
CA SER A 47 -2.95 -4.76 11.28
C SER A 47 -2.47 -4.33 12.66
N GLN A 48 -3.12 -4.78 13.74
CA GLN A 48 -2.73 -4.48 15.13
C GLN A 48 -1.35 -5.05 15.51
N HIS A 49 -0.88 -6.10 14.84
CA HIS A 49 0.40 -6.75 15.16
C HIS A 49 1.57 -6.29 14.28
N VAL A 50 1.30 -5.54 13.20
CA VAL A 50 2.32 -5.09 12.26
C VAL A 50 2.58 -3.61 12.46
N ASP A 51 3.65 -3.30 13.19
CA ASP A 51 4.24 -1.96 13.16
C ASP A 51 4.90 -1.76 11.80
N ILE A 52 4.16 -1.15 10.87
CA ILE A 52 4.58 -0.92 9.48
C ILE A 52 5.87 -0.12 9.42
N ASP A 53 6.05 0.88 10.31
CA ASP A 53 7.26 1.67 10.35
C ASP A 53 8.46 0.80 10.72
N LYS A 54 8.34 -0.09 11.73
CA LYS A 54 9.40 -1.07 12.04
C LYS A 54 9.66 -2.06 10.90
N LEU A 55 8.63 -2.50 10.19
CA LEU A 55 8.77 -3.43 9.07
C LEU A 55 9.56 -2.78 7.91
N VAL A 56 9.21 -1.54 7.57
CA VAL A 56 9.92 -0.77 6.53
C VAL A 56 11.37 -0.53 6.93
N GLU A 57 11.62 -0.15 8.19
CA GLU A 57 12.99 0.05 8.69
C GLU A 57 13.84 -1.25 8.59
N ARG A 58 13.28 -2.39 8.99
CA ARG A 58 13.96 -3.70 8.89
C ARG A 58 14.21 -4.10 7.44
N SER A 59 13.25 -3.84 6.56
CA SER A 59 13.37 -4.13 5.12
C SER A 59 14.44 -3.25 4.48
N LEU A 60 14.48 -1.95 4.82
CA LEU A 60 15.52 -1.02 4.38
C LEU A 60 16.91 -1.50 4.84
N ARG A 61 17.07 -1.88 6.10
CA ARG A 61 18.33 -2.41 6.63
C ARG A 61 18.80 -3.67 5.89
N THR A 62 17.89 -4.61 5.68
CA THR A 62 18.18 -5.85 4.93
C THR A 62 18.60 -5.53 3.49
N ALA A 63 17.90 -4.60 2.82
CA ALA A 63 18.24 -4.19 1.47
C ALA A 63 19.65 -3.58 1.40
N LEU A 64 20.01 -2.71 2.36
CA LEU A 64 21.34 -2.10 2.45
C LEU A 64 22.44 -3.14 2.65
N GLU A 65 22.22 -4.13 3.52
CA GLU A 65 23.15 -5.23 3.73
C GLU A 65 23.36 -6.05 2.45
N VAL A 66 22.29 -6.35 1.71
CA VAL A 66 22.37 -7.13 0.47
C VAL A 66 23.12 -6.39 -0.63
N VAL A 67 22.93 -5.06 -0.77
CA VAL A 67 23.62 -4.27 -1.81
C VAL A 67 24.99 -3.75 -1.34
N GLY A 68 25.34 -3.93 -0.07
CA GLY A 68 26.59 -3.43 0.52
C GLY A 68 26.66 -1.91 0.64
N ALA A 69 25.52 -1.24 0.87
CA ALA A 69 25.46 0.22 0.98
C ALA A 69 25.56 0.71 2.44
N GLU A 70 26.27 1.82 2.64
CA GLU A 70 26.53 2.40 3.96
C GLU A 70 25.35 3.19 4.53
N ALA A 71 24.50 3.72 3.65
CA ALA A 71 23.36 4.55 4.00
C ALA A 71 22.22 4.32 3.02
N GLY A 72 21.01 4.66 3.44
CA GLY A 72 19.86 4.69 2.55
C GLY A 72 18.63 5.25 3.19
N SER A 73 17.63 5.50 2.36
CA SER A 73 16.40 6.15 2.74
C SER A 73 15.21 5.63 1.94
N VAL A 74 14.06 5.56 2.60
CA VAL A 74 12.76 5.44 1.95
C VAL A 74 12.12 6.82 1.89
N LEU A 75 11.84 7.28 0.68
CA LEU A 75 11.09 8.49 0.41
C LEU A 75 9.68 8.10 -0.03
N LEU A 76 8.66 8.71 0.56
CA LEU A 76 7.27 8.52 0.17
C LEU A 76 6.70 9.79 -0.43
N ALA A 77 5.91 9.65 -1.49
CA ALA A 77 5.23 10.78 -2.10
C ALA A 77 4.08 11.26 -1.21
N ASP A 78 4.01 12.58 -1.04
CA ASP A 78 2.84 13.26 -0.53
C ASP A 78 1.91 13.59 -1.71
N PRO A 79 0.69 12.99 -1.76
CA PRO A 79 -0.26 13.17 -2.87
C PRO A 79 -0.67 14.63 -3.07
N ASP A 80 -0.72 15.41 -2.00
CA ASP A 80 -1.31 16.75 -2.02
C ASP A 80 -0.29 17.82 -2.39
N SER A 81 1.00 17.58 -2.12
CA SER A 81 2.03 18.63 -2.18
C SER A 81 3.10 18.44 -3.26
N LYS A 82 3.03 17.36 -4.07
CA LYS A 82 4.08 16.98 -5.06
C LYS A 82 5.47 16.86 -4.44
N GLN A 83 5.55 16.48 -3.17
CA GLN A 83 6.81 16.34 -2.44
C GLN A 83 7.12 14.88 -2.18
N LEU A 84 8.41 14.59 -2.03
CA LEU A 84 8.93 13.34 -1.50
C LEU A 84 9.40 13.58 -0.07
N VAL A 85 8.87 12.82 0.87
CA VAL A 85 9.17 12.90 2.31
C VAL A 85 10.12 11.78 2.68
N PHE A 86 11.23 12.11 3.33
CA PHE A 86 12.17 11.14 3.91
C PHE A 86 11.53 10.45 5.12
N ARG A 87 10.83 9.33 4.90
CA ARG A 87 10.08 8.61 5.94
C ARG A 87 11.01 7.81 6.84
N HIS A 88 11.94 7.07 6.23
CA HIS A 88 12.94 6.25 6.92
C HIS A 88 14.32 6.55 6.36
N VAL A 89 15.31 6.67 7.24
CA VAL A 89 16.71 6.95 6.87
C VAL A 89 17.62 6.14 7.79
N ILE A 90 18.60 5.46 7.20
CA ILE A 90 19.68 4.75 7.87
C ILE A 90 20.99 5.34 7.34
N GLY A 91 21.96 5.55 8.23
CA GLY A 91 23.28 6.12 7.89
C GLY A 91 23.54 7.45 8.58
N VAL A 92 24.56 8.17 8.11
CA VAL A 92 25.06 9.39 8.75
C VAL A 92 23.97 10.46 8.80
N LYS A 93 23.75 11.03 10.00
CA LYS A 93 22.78 12.11 10.26
C LYS A 93 21.35 11.78 9.80
N ALA A 94 20.93 10.52 9.91
CA ALA A 94 19.55 10.09 9.65
C ALA A 94 18.51 10.99 10.34
N ASP A 95 18.77 11.43 11.57
CA ASP A 95 17.85 12.28 12.35
C ASP A 95 17.69 13.69 11.75
N GLN A 96 18.65 14.17 10.95
CA GLN A 96 18.53 15.47 10.27
C GLN A 96 17.69 15.37 9.00
N LEU A 97 17.62 14.19 8.38
CA LEU A 97 16.86 13.96 7.15
C LEU A 97 15.46 13.44 7.40
N ARG A 98 15.22 12.66 8.46
CA ARG A 98 13.90 12.10 8.76
C ARG A 98 12.86 13.22 8.88
N GLY A 99 11.77 13.10 8.13
CA GLY A 99 10.68 14.09 8.08
C GLY A 99 10.95 15.29 7.18
N ARG A 100 12.15 15.44 6.60
CA ARG A 100 12.40 16.46 5.58
C ARG A 100 11.70 16.10 4.27
N VAL A 101 11.53 17.14 3.46
CA VAL A 101 10.85 17.07 2.18
C VAL A 101 11.75 17.61 1.07
N MET A 102 11.55 17.09 -0.13
CA MET A 102 12.09 17.65 -1.37
C MET A 102 11.00 17.64 -2.44
N SER A 103 11.07 18.56 -3.40
CA SER A 103 10.18 18.49 -4.55
C SER A 103 10.41 17.19 -5.31
N SER A 104 9.32 16.53 -5.73
CA SER A 104 9.38 15.37 -6.62
C SER A 104 9.96 15.68 -8.00
N ASP A 105 10.14 16.96 -8.33
CA ASP A 105 10.81 17.41 -9.56
C ASP A 105 12.34 17.42 -9.46
N LEU A 106 12.90 17.27 -8.26
CA LEU A 106 14.33 17.39 -8.01
C LEU A 106 14.99 16.03 -7.76
N GLY A 107 16.27 15.96 -8.08
CA GLY A 107 17.11 14.83 -7.71
C GLY A 107 16.83 13.56 -8.50
N ILE A 108 17.74 12.59 -8.34
CA ILE A 108 17.60 11.25 -8.89
C ILE A 108 16.36 10.54 -8.34
N ALA A 109 16.01 10.78 -7.07
CA ALA A 109 14.79 10.25 -6.47
C ALA A 109 13.53 10.71 -7.20
N GLY A 110 13.41 12.00 -7.53
CA GLY A 110 12.30 12.53 -8.33
C GLY A 110 12.22 11.90 -9.72
N VAL A 111 13.36 11.71 -10.38
CA VAL A 111 13.44 11.05 -11.69
C VAL A 111 12.95 9.60 -11.63
N VAL A 112 13.38 8.82 -10.63
CA VAL A 112 12.94 7.43 -10.45
C VAL A 112 11.47 7.36 -10.08
N PHE A 113 11.00 8.22 -9.16
CA PHE A 113 9.60 8.30 -8.77
C PHE A 113 8.70 8.50 -9.98
N LYS A 114 8.97 9.52 -10.80
CA LYS A 114 8.16 9.87 -11.97
C LYS A 114 8.23 8.83 -13.08
N SER A 115 9.42 8.29 -13.34
CA SER A 115 9.60 7.32 -14.42
C SER A 115 9.12 5.92 -14.05
N GLY A 116 9.05 5.61 -12.75
CA GLY A 116 8.79 4.26 -12.25
C GLY A 116 9.87 3.26 -12.68
N LYS A 117 11.08 3.71 -13.02
CA LYS A 117 12.20 2.85 -13.46
C LYS A 117 13.39 3.00 -12.51
N PRO A 118 14.04 1.90 -12.07
CA PRO A 118 15.19 1.98 -11.20
C PRO A 118 16.41 2.56 -11.92
N LEU A 119 17.35 3.13 -11.15
CA LEU A 119 18.64 3.64 -11.63
C LEU A 119 19.76 3.14 -10.72
N VAL A 120 20.89 2.79 -11.34
CA VAL A 120 22.17 2.50 -10.68
C VAL A 120 23.18 3.50 -11.22
N ILE A 121 23.82 4.27 -10.35
CA ILE A 121 24.70 5.37 -10.71
C ILE A 121 26.03 5.19 -9.98
N SER A 122 27.12 5.05 -10.74
CA SER A 122 28.45 4.80 -10.18
C SER A 122 29.19 6.07 -9.74
N ASP A 123 28.78 7.23 -10.25
CA ASP A 123 29.32 8.54 -9.84
C ASP A 123 28.21 9.60 -9.90
N VAL A 124 27.58 9.80 -8.75
CA VAL A 124 26.48 10.74 -8.54
C VAL A 124 26.95 12.19 -8.67
N GLN A 125 28.22 12.47 -8.34
CA GLN A 125 28.77 13.84 -8.38
C GLN A 125 28.91 14.35 -9.83
N ARG A 126 28.91 13.43 -10.80
CA ARG A 126 28.94 13.75 -12.24
C ARG A 126 27.57 13.67 -12.91
N ASP A 127 26.54 13.27 -12.18
CA ASP A 127 25.19 13.18 -12.71
C ASP A 127 24.46 14.52 -12.53
N GLY A 128 24.11 15.18 -13.64
CA GLY A 128 23.41 16.48 -13.60
C GLY A 128 22.02 16.44 -12.95
N ARG A 129 21.47 15.24 -12.70
CA ARG A 129 20.21 15.04 -11.98
C ARG A 129 20.42 14.99 -10.47
N HIS A 130 21.65 14.99 -9.98
CA HIS A 130 21.94 14.98 -8.54
C HIS A 130 21.44 16.27 -7.88
N PHE A 131 20.88 16.14 -6.68
CA PHE A 131 20.44 17.28 -5.87
C PHE A 131 21.39 17.46 -4.68
N PRO A 132 22.43 18.30 -4.80
CA PRO A 132 23.54 18.36 -3.85
C PRO A 132 23.16 18.91 -2.47
N TYR A 133 22.03 19.60 -2.35
CA TYR A 133 21.54 20.17 -1.10
C TYR A 133 21.48 19.15 0.05
N ILE A 134 21.14 17.89 -0.24
CA ILE A 134 21.08 16.83 0.78
C ILE A 134 22.47 16.46 1.29
N ASP A 135 23.46 16.37 0.39
CA ASP A 135 24.86 16.13 0.74
C ASP A 135 25.43 17.32 1.54
N GLU A 136 25.14 18.55 1.12
CA GLU A 136 25.57 19.77 1.82
C GLU A 136 24.99 19.87 3.24
N LEU A 137 23.69 19.60 3.37
CA LEU A 137 22.99 19.62 4.65
C LEU A 137 23.56 18.59 5.64
N THR A 138 23.87 17.40 5.14
CA THR A 138 24.39 16.30 5.97
C THR A 138 25.91 16.31 6.08
N GLY A 139 26.63 17.00 5.20
CA GLY A 139 28.08 16.83 5.06
C GLY A 139 28.50 15.42 4.66
N TYR A 140 27.54 14.57 4.24
CA TYR A 140 27.81 13.25 3.69
C TYR A 140 27.92 13.38 2.18
N ARG A 141 29.02 12.88 1.59
CA ARG A 141 29.25 12.97 0.15
C ARG A 141 28.85 11.67 -0.52
N THR A 142 27.75 11.68 -1.25
CA THR A 142 27.25 10.50 -1.95
C THR A 142 28.07 10.25 -3.21
N ARG A 143 28.76 9.10 -3.30
CA ARG A 143 29.60 8.75 -4.46
C ARG A 143 28.82 7.97 -5.50
N ASP A 144 28.33 6.80 -5.13
CA ASP A 144 27.50 5.92 -5.93
C ASP A 144 26.10 5.85 -5.29
N MET A 145 25.11 5.42 -6.08
CA MET A 145 23.73 5.36 -5.62
C MET A 145 22.92 4.32 -6.40
N ILE A 146 22.06 3.61 -5.69
CA ILE A 146 20.97 2.82 -6.28
C ILE A 146 19.65 3.44 -5.85
N VAL A 147 18.75 3.64 -6.81
CA VAL A 147 17.40 4.14 -6.54
C VAL A 147 16.38 3.26 -7.23
N ALA A 148 15.44 2.73 -6.46
CA ALA A 148 14.36 1.90 -6.97
C ALA A 148 13.00 2.52 -6.60
N PRO A 149 12.01 2.49 -7.51
CA PRO A 149 10.68 2.97 -7.21
C PRO A 149 9.98 1.99 -6.26
N LEU A 150 9.29 2.52 -5.26
CA LEU A 150 8.31 1.78 -4.48
C LEU A 150 6.98 1.92 -5.20
N LYS A 151 6.33 0.80 -5.55
CA LYS A 151 5.11 0.79 -6.35
C LYS A 151 3.98 0.11 -5.60
N ARG A 152 2.75 0.56 -5.86
CA ARG A 152 1.58 -0.26 -5.58
C ARG A 152 1.57 -1.49 -6.50
N TRP A 153 0.72 -2.46 -6.18
CA TRP A 153 0.59 -3.68 -6.99
C TRP A 153 0.06 -3.38 -8.40
N GLU A 154 -0.68 -2.28 -8.59
CA GLU A 154 -1.16 -1.78 -9.87
C GLU A 154 -0.03 -1.16 -10.73
N GLY A 155 1.16 -0.95 -10.16
CA GLY A 155 2.34 -0.42 -10.84
C GLY A 155 2.58 1.08 -10.65
N GLU A 156 1.65 1.80 -10.01
CA GLU A 156 1.80 3.22 -9.69
C GLU A 156 2.90 3.45 -8.64
N PRO A 157 3.90 4.31 -8.90
CA PRO A 157 4.90 4.69 -7.90
C PRO A 157 4.29 5.46 -6.73
N ILE A 158 4.63 5.05 -5.50
CA ILE A 158 4.26 5.72 -4.24
C ILE A 158 5.45 6.37 -3.54
N GLY A 159 6.66 6.18 -4.08
CA GLY A 159 7.88 6.64 -3.47
C GLY A 159 9.11 5.98 -4.08
N CYS A 160 10.22 6.07 -3.35
CA CYS A 160 11.51 5.50 -3.75
C CYS A 160 12.19 4.86 -2.54
N TRP A 161 12.91 3.78 -2.79
CA TRP A 161 14.03 3.36 -2.00
C TRP A 161 15.32 3.92 -2.63
N LYS A 162 16.22 4.46 -1.81
CA LYS A 162 17.50 5.04 -2.22
C LYS A 162 18.59 4.49 -1.28
N SER A 163 19.72 4.06 -1.83
CA SER A 163 20.94 3.72 -1.08
C SER A 163 22.13 4.44 -1.69
#